data_AF-A0A7K0IVC2-F1
#
_entry.id   AF-A0A7K0IVC2-F1
#
_cell.length_a   1.000
_cell.length_b   1.000
_cell.length_c   1.000
_cell.angle_alpha   90.00
_cell.angle_beta   90.00
_cell.angle_gamma   90.00
#
_symmetry.space_group_name_H-M   'P 1'
#
loop_
_entity.id
_entity.type
_entity.pdbx_description
1 polymer ?
#
loop_
_entity_poly.entity_id
_entity_poly.type
_entity_poly.pdbx_seq_one_letter_code
_entity_poly.pdbx_strand_id
1 'polypeptide(L)' 'MKCPNCGDRTAVDLDTHSSGFSADESPVKECGTCGLVWRITMKAGENVIDIIKPADSKE' A
#
# COMPACT_ATOMS: atom_id res chain seq x y z
N MET A 1 2.37 -5.38 -8.09
CA MET A 1 2.99 -4.04 -8.28
C MET A 1 4.31 -4.02 -7.51
N LYS A 2 5.31 -3.24 -7.93
CA LYS A 2 6.61 -3.17 -7.23
C LYS A 2 6.45 -2.33 -5.96
N CYS A 3 6.99 -2.78 -4.82
CA CYS A 3 7.05 -1.99 -3.59
C CYS A 3 7.79 -0.67 -3.87
N PRO A 4 7.20 0.49 -3.57
CA PRO A 4 7.82 1.77 -3.87
C PRO A 4 9.06 2.06 -2.99
N ASN A 5 9.23 1.33 -1.88
CA ASN A 5 10.39 1.47 -0.99
C ASN A 5 11.55 0.53 -1.37
N CYS A 6 11.38 -0.78 -1.21
CA CYS A 6 12.47 -1.75 -1.41
C CYS A 6 12.55 -2.30 -2.83
N GLY A 7 11.53 -2.07 -3.66
CA GLY A 7 11.49 -2.59 -5.00
C GLY A 7 11.10 -4.07 -5.14
N ASP A 8 10.71 -4.74 -4.06
CA ASP A 8 10.28 -6.13 -4.12
C ASP A 8 8.89 -6.26 -4.79
N ARG A 9 8.55 -7.45 -5.28
CA ARG A 9 7.24 -7.77 -5.85
C ARG A 9 6.33 -8.52 -4.88
N THR A 10 6.84 -8.96 -3.73
CA THR A 10 6.01 -9.51 -2.64
C THR A 10 5.26 -8.37 -1.97
N ALA A 11 4.10 -8.04 -2.54
CA ALA A 11 3.09 -7.20 -1.91
C ALA A 11 1.83 -8.04 -1.72
N VAL A 12 1.30 -8.04 -0.50
CA VAL A 12 0.02 -8.66 -0.17
C VAL A 12 -1.04 -7.58 -0.25
N ASP A 13 -2.13 -7.86 -0.94
CA ASP A 13 -3.29 -6.98 -0.91
C ASP A 13 -4.00 -7.19 0.43
N LEU A 14 -4.10 -6.11 1.21
CA LEU A 14 -4.82 -6.12 2.47
C LEU A 14 -6.28 -5.82 2.15
N ASP A 15 -7.10 -6.86 2.16
CA ASP A 15 -8.55 -6.74 2.09
C ASP A 15 -9.04 -6.09 3.40
N THR A 16 -9.11 -4.76 3.41
CA THR A 16 -9.69 -4.02 4.53
C THR A 16 -11.21 -4.10 4.42
N HIS A 17 -11.79 -5.19 4.90
CA HIS A 17 -13.23 -5.42 5.00
C HIS A 17 -13.88 -4.60 6.14
N SER A 18 -13.51 -3.32 6.27
CA SER A 18 -14.05 -2.38 7.24
C SER A 18 -14.74 -1.26 6.49
N SER A 19 -16.01 -1.00 6.84
CA SER A 19 -17.01 -0.19 6.13
C SER A 19 -16.66 1.29 5.88
N GLY A 20 -15.40 1.71 6.05
CA GLY A 20 -14.87 3.04 5.72
C GLY A 20 -13.78 3.06 4.63
N PHE A 21 -13.30 1.90 4.17
CA PHE A 21 -12.34 1.78 3.07
C PHE A 21 -12.92 0.76 2.08
N SER A 22 -13.69 1.23 1.10
CA SER A 22 -14.15 0.35 0.02
C SER A 22 -12.92 -0.27 -0.66
N ALA A 23 -12.74 -1.59 -0.52
CA ALA A 23 -11.67 -2.34 -1.18
C ALA A 23 -11.64 -2.12 -2.70
N ASP A 24 -12.80 -1.75 -3.28
CA ASP A 24 -12.98 -1.41 -4.68
C ASP A 24 -12.32 -0.09 -5.13
N GLU A 25 -12.24 0.92 -4.25
CA GLU A 25 -11.77 2.27 -4.63
C GLU A 25 -10.30 2.55 -4.27
N SER A 26 -9.74 1.90 -3.24
CA SER A 26 -8.37 2.17 -2.78
C SER A 26 -7.77 0.99 -2.01
N PRO A 27 -7.41 -0.11 -2.69
CA PRO A 27 -6.90 -1.32 -2.05
C PRO A 27 -5.54 -1.07 -1.38
N VAL A 28 -5.50 -1.30 -0.07
CA VAL A 28 -4.30 -1.19 0.78
C VAL A 28 -3.37 -2.37 0.49
N LYS A 29 -2.07 -2.12 0.48
CA LYS A 29 -1.03 -3.11 0.18
C LYS A 29 0.05 -3.07 1.24
N GLU A 30 0.55 -4.24 1.60
CA GLU A 30 1.70 -4.41 2.49
C GLU A 30 2.84 -5.12 1.76
N CYS A 31 4.06 -4.63 1.90
CA CYS A 31 5.25 -5.32 1.38
C CYS A 31 5.68 -6.39 2.38
N GLY A 32 5.67 -7.65 1.94
CA GLY A 32 6.14 -8.78 2.75
C GLY A 32 7.65 -8.76 3.06
N THR A 33 8.44 -7.92 2.40
CA THR A 33 9.90 -7.84 2.59
C THR A 33 10.28 -6.77 3.62
N CYS A 34 9.77 -5.55 3.45
CA CYS A 34 10.15 -4.40 4.26
C CYS A 34 9.01 -3.89 5.16
N GLY A 35 7.84 -4.53 5.15
CA GLY A 35 6.71 -4.15 6.01
C GLY A 35 6.08 -2.78 5.70
N LEU A 36 6.43 -2.15 4.57
CA LEU A 36 5.79 -0.91 4.10
C LEU A 36 4.31 -1.17 3.87
N VAL A 37 3.42 -0.32 4.38
CA VAL A 37 1.99 -0.34 4.06
C VAL A 37 1.62 0.93 3.31
N TRP A 38 1.03 0.77 2.12
CA TRP A 38 0.63 1.89 1.28
C TRP A 38 -0.65 1.58 0.54
N ARG A 39 -1.29 2.62 0.00
CA ARG A 39 -2.40 2.48 -0.93
C ARG A 39 -2.21 3.39 -2.12
N ILE A 40 -2.99 3.17 -3.16
CA ILE A 40 -3.04 4.04 -4.33
C ILE A 40 -4.39 4.72 -4.30
N THR A 41 -4.37 6.05 -4.24
CA THR A 41 -5.56 6.89 -4.28
C THR A 41 -5.50 7.77 -5.52
N MET A 42 -6.63 8.06 -6.14
CA MET A 42 -6.68 9.09 -7.18
C MET A 42 -6.89 10.46 -6.53
N LYS A 43 -5.94 11.39 -6.73
CA LYS A 43 -6.10 12.80 -6.37
C LYS A 43 -5.94 13.65 -7.63
N ALA A 44 -6.93 14.47 -7.93
CA ALA A 44 -6.94 15.35 -9.11
C ALA A 44 -6.70 14.62 -10.46
N GLY A 45 -7.11 13.36 -10.59
CA GLY A 45 -6.90 12.55 -11.80
C GLY A 45 -5.55 11.84 -11.89
N GLU A 46 -4.70 11.97 -10.86
CA GLU A 46 -3.39 11.33 -10.78
C GLU A 46 -3.38 10.23 -9.71
N ASN A 47 -2.69 9.12 -10.00
CA ASN A 47 -2.46 8.05 -9.04
C ASN A 47 -1.39 8.49 -8.02
N VAL A 48 -1.81 8.72 -6.78
CA VAL A 48 -0.93 9.11 -5.67
C VAL A 48 -0.74 7.91 -4.74
N ILE A 49 0.52 7.64 -4.42
CA ILE A 49 0.90 6.66 -3.40
C ILE A 49 0.77 7.32 -2.03
N ASP A 50 -0.12 6.80 -1.21
CA ASP A 50 -0.34 7.26 0.16
C ASP A 50 0.27 6.23 1.11
N ILE A 51 1.33 6.63 1.83
CA ILE A 51 2.03 5.76 2.77
C ILE A 51 1.28 5.76 4.10
N ILE A 52 0.76 4.60 4.49
CA ILE A 52 -0.01 4.40 5.72
C ILE A 52 0.93 4.05 6.87
N LYS A 53 1.88 3.15 6.60
CA LYS A 53 2.95 2.75 7.54
C LYS A 53 4.28 2.80 6.81
N PRO A 54 5.32 3.46 7.35
CA PRO A 54 6.66 3.41 6.78
C PRO A 54 7.21 1.97 6.82
N ALA A 55 8.20 1.70 5.97
CA ALA A 55 8.90 0.42 6.00
C ALA A 55 9.57 0.21 7.37
N ASP A 56 9.52 -1.02 7.87
CA ASP A 56 10.33 -1.46 8.99
C ASP A 56 11.79 -1.28 8.57
N SER A 57 12.48 -0.33 9.21
CA SER A 57 13.91 -0.20 9.10
C SER A 57 14.48 -1.46 9.73
N LYS A 58 14.97 -2.40 8.91
CA LYS A 58 15.86 -3.45 9.39
C LYS A 58 17.18 -2.74 9.70
N GLU A 59 17.29 -2.29 10.94
CA GLU A 59 18.52 -1.81 11.57
C GLU A 59 19.59 -2.90 11.51
#